data_AF-A0AAU9XPM6-F1
#
_entry.id   AF-A0AAU9XPM6-F1
#
_cell.length_a   1.000
_cell.length_b   1.000
_cell.length_c   1.000
_cell.angle_alpha   90.00
_cell.angle_beta   90.00
_cell.angle_gamma   90.00
#
_symmetry.space_group_name_H-M   'P 1'
#
loop_
_entity.id
_entity.type
_entity.pdbx_description
1 polymer ?
#
loop_
_entity_poly.entity_id
_entity_poly.type
_entity_poly.pdbx_seq_one_letter_code
_entity_poly.pdbx_strand_id
1 'polypeptide(L)'
;MKFWLILFLPVKFKQSASGLLLATDVAGRGLDIPAVEHVIHYQVPKDLDLYIHRSRRTARASREGLSVVLVGPEEMGSYKKIMKALNGGE
;
A
#
# COMPACT_ATOMS: atom_id res chain seq x y z
N MET A 1 -20.92 1.26 -3.39
CA MET A 1 -20.41 -0.11 -3.19
C MET A 1 -19.23 -0.30 -4.14
N LYS A 2 -17.97 -0.31 -3.65
CA LYS A 2 -16.80 -0.53 -4.51
C LYS A 2 -16.00 -1.69 -3.95
N PHE A 3 -15.96 -2.72 -4.80
CA PHE A 3 -15.54 -4.08 -4.57
C PHE A 3 -14.03 -4.24 -4.48
N TRP A 4 -13.68 -5.38 -3.91
CA TRP A 4 -12.46 -5.76 -3.25
C TRP A 4 -12.04 -7.10 -3.87
N LEU A 5 -10.88 -7.20 -4.52
CA LEU A 5 -10.38 -8.49 -5.00
C LEU A 5 -9.31 -9.04 -4.03
N ILE A 6 -9.56 -10.25 -3.55
CA ILE A 6 -8.66 -11.14 -2.81
C ILE A 6 -8.23 -12.23 -3.80
N LEU A 7 -7.06 -12.83 -3.61
CA LEU A 7 -6.98 -14.27 -3.73
C LEU A 7 -6.26 -14.89 -2.53
N PHE A 8 -6.92 -15.94 -2.04
CA PHE A 8 -6.59 -16.83 -0.92
C PHE A 8 -5.17 -17.41 -1.00
N LEU A 9 -4.60 -17.76 0.15
CA LEU A 9 -4.32 -19.16 0.50
C LEU A 9 -4.03 -19.29 2.02
N PRO A 10 -4.67 -20.25 2.72
CA PRO A 10 -4.10 -20.76 3.97
C PRO A 10 -2.83 -21.54 3.62
N VAL A 11 -1.95 -21.72 4.60
CA VAL A 11 -0.76 -22.58 4.53
C VAL A 11 0.44 -21.96 3.80
N LYS A 12 1.38 -21.44 4.61
CA LYS A 12 2.78 -21.18 4.27
C LYS A 12 2.97 -20.24 3.08
N PHE A 13 3.18 -18.96 3.39
CA PHE A 13 4.06 -18.11 2.59
C PHE A 13 5.41 -18.85 2.51
N LYS A 14 5.58 -19.72 1.51
CA LYS A 14 6.88 -20.31 1.21
C LYS A 14 7.79 -19.12 0.96
N GLN A 15 8.96 -19.11 1.62
CA GLN A 15 10.09 -18.24 1.31
C GLN A 15 10.42 -18.40 -0.19
N SER A 16 9.68 -17.69 -1.03
CA SER A 16 10.09 -17.39 -2.38
C SER A 16 10.84 -16.07 -2.25
N ALA A 17 12.08 -16.04 -2.76
CA ALA A 17 12.89 -14.83 -2.77
C ALA A 17 12.22 -13.66 -3.52
N SER A 18 11.17 -13.95 -4.32
CA SER A 18 10.46 -12.99 -5.17
C SER A 18 8.94 -13.25 -5.18
N GLY A 19 8.30 -13.23 -4.01
CA GLY A 19 6.84 -13.33 -3.90
C GLY A 19 6.12 -11.99 -4.13
N LEU A 20 4.98 -12.01 -4.84
CA LEU A 20 4.09 -10.86 -5.00
C LEU A 20 2.83 -11.05 -4.15
N LEU A 21 2.50 -10.05 -3.33
CA LEU A 21 1.24 -10.00 -2.58
C LEU A 21 0.31 -8.96 -3.20
N LEU A 22 -0.84 -9.42 -3.70
CA LEU A 22 -1.93 -8.54 -4.11
C LEU A 22 -2.91 -8.42 -2.94
N ALA A 23 -3.08 -7.21 -2.44
CA ALA A 23 -3.89 -6.94 -1.26
C ALA A 23 -4.76 -5.70 -1.45
N THR A 24 -5.78 -5.66 -0.62
CA THR A 24 -6.72 -4.57 -0.52
C THR A 24 -6.86 -4.25 1.00
N ASP A 25 -7.16 -3.01 1.43
CA ASP A 25 -7.55 -2.54 2.82
C ASP A 25 -8.47 -3.40 3.75
N VAL A 26 -9.68 -3.85 3.40
CA VAL A 26 -10.53 -4.85 4.11
C VAL A 26 -9.76 -6.13 4.41
N ALA A 27 -9.02 -6.69 3.46
CA ALA A 27 -8.24 -7.91 3.70
C ALA A 27 -7.03 -7.64 4.62
N GLY A 28 -6.50 -6.42 4.65
CA GLY A 28 -5.35 -6.05 5.49
C GLY A 28 -5.68 -5.79 6.97
N ARG A 29 -6.96 -5.78 7.38
CA ARG A 29 -7.36 -5.60 8.78
C ARG A 29 -7.34 -6.94 9.51
N GLY A 30 -6.39 -7.11 10.42
CA GLY A 30 -6.23 -8.32 11.23
C GLY A 30 -5.32 -9.38 10.62
N LEU A 31 -4.80 -9.17 9.40
CA LEU A 31 -3.70 -9.95 8.85
C LEU A 31 -2.36 -9.34 9.24
N ASP A 32 -1.50 -10.15 9.88
CA ASP A 32 -0.10 -9.82 10.10
C ASP A 32 0.68 -10.02 8.80
N ILE A 33 0.72 -8.97 7.98
CA ILE A 33 1.51 -8.96 6.74
C ILE A 33 2.97 -8.68 7.12
N PRO A 34 3.92 -9.58 6.82
CA PRO A 34 5.33 -9.36 7.11
C PRO A 34 5.84 -8.10 6.40
N ALA A 35 6.90 -7.50 6.93
CA ALA A 35 7.51 -6.32 6.33
C ALA A 35 7.92 -6.63 4.87
N VAL A 36 7.39 -5.86 3.92
CA VAL A 36 7.71 -5.98 2.49
C VAL A 36 8.73 -4.91 2.11
N GLU A 37 9.54 -5.16 1.08
CA GLU A 37 10.51 -4.17 0.59
C GLU A 37 9.85 -3.09 -0.28
N HIS A 38 8.80 -3.48 -1.00
CA HIS A 38 8.14 -2.64 -2.00
C HIS A 38 6.63 -2.62 -1.76
N VAL A 39 6.03 -1.43 -1.81
CA VAL A 39 4.58 -1.21 -1.79
C VAL A 39 4.20 -0.50 -3.08
N ILE A 40 3.27 -1.06 -3.83
CA ILE A 40 2.74 -0.45 -5.06
C ILE A 40 1.26 -0.18 -4.86
N HIS A 41 0.88 1.10 -4.88
CA HIS A 41 -0.50 1.53 -4.88
C HIS A 41 -0.99 1.54 -6.32
N TYR A 42 -1.76 0.51 -6.67
CA TYR A 42 -2.33 0.39 -8.01
C TYR A 42 -3.35 1.50 -8.32
N GLN A 43 -4.06 1.97 -7.30
CA GLN A 43 -4.96 3.11 -7.36
C GLN A 43 -4.51 4.17 -6.36
N VAL A 44 -4.67 5.44 -6.73
CA VAL A 44 -4.39 6.56 -5.84
C VAL A 44 -5.22 6.41 -4.56
N PRO A 45 -4.60 6.41 -3.36
CA PRO A 45 -5.35 6.39 -2.11
C PRO A 45 -6.36 7.53 -2.04
N LYS A 46 -7.42 7.37 -1.26
CA LYS A 46 -8.49 8.39 -1.16
C LYS A 46 -8.11 9.56 -0.28
N ASP A 47 -7.27 9.30 0.70
CA ASP A 47 -6.85 10.24 1.73
C ASP A 47 -5.42 9.92 2.19
N LEU A 48 -4.88 10.83 3.01
CA LEU A 48 -3.52 10.74 3.55
C LEU A 48 -3.37 9.55 4.51
N ASP A 49 -4.35 9.29 5.37
CA ASP A 49 -4.30 8.22 6.35
C ASP A 49 -4.18 6.85 5.69
N LEU A 50 -4.93 6.64 4.60
CA LEU A 50 -4.87 5.42 3.81
C LEU A 50 -3.54 5.27 3.08
N TYR A 51 -3.01 6.36 2.51
CA TYR A 51 -1.67 6.36 1.94
C TYR A 51 -0.63 5.93 2.99
N ILE A 52 -0.63 6.57 4.17
CA ILE A 52 0.29 6.26 5.26
C ILE A 52 0.13 4.81 5.74
N HIS A 53 -1.10 4.36 5.96
CA HIS A 53 -1.39 3.00 6.44
C HIS A 53 -0.85 1.91 5.51
N ARG A 54 -0.97 2.12 4.19
CA ARG A 54 -0.46 1.20 3.17
C ARG A 54 1.06 1.30 3.03
N SER A 55 1.61 2.53 2.97
CA SER A 55 3.05 2.75 2.77
C SER A 55 3.90 2.30 3.98
N ARG A 56 3.35 2.30 5.20
CA ARG A 56 4.01 1.78 6.43
C ARG A 56 4.19 0.26 6.47
N ARG A 57 3.88 -0.45 5.39
CA ARG A 57 4.17 -1.88 5.21
C ARG A 57 5.59 -2.14 4.70
N THR A 58 6.26 -1.10 4.19
CA THR A 58 7.69 -1.10 3.87
C THR A 58 8.50 -0.26 4.87
N ALA A 59 9.82 -0.18 4.65
CA ALA A 59 10.79 0.62 5.42
C ALA A 59 10.76 0.34 6.94
N ARG A 60 10.72 -0.95 7.33
CA ARG A 60 10.72 -1.37 8.75
C ARG A 60 12.11 -1.82 9.20
N ALA A 61 12.39 -1.64 10.50
CA ALA A 61 13.64 -2.04 11.15
C ALA A 61 14.91 -1.43 10.52
N SER A 62 14.88 -0.12 10.26
CA SER A 62 16.00 0.65 9.69
C SER A 62 16.45 0.23 8.29
N ARG A 63 15.61 -0.54 7.58
CA ARG A 63 15.81 -0.84 6.17
C ARG A 63 15.10 0.19 5.30
N GLU A 64 15.69 0.49 4.15
CA GLU A 64 15.04 1.29 3.13
C GLU A 64 13.82 0.56 2.56
N GLY A 65 12.87 1.34 2.06
CA GLY A 65 11.65 0.81 1.51
C GLY A 65 11.11 1.70 0.42
N LEU A 66 10.56 1.11 -0.63
CA LEU A 66 10.01 1.85 -1.76
C LEU A 66 8.48 1.80 -1.74
N SER A 67 7.85 2.96 -1.81
CA SER A 67 6.41 3.10 -2.03
C SER A 67 6.16 3.83 -3.34
N VAL A 68 5.48 3.17 -4.27
CA VAL A 68 5.14 3.71 -5.59
C VAL A 68 3.64 3.86 -5.72
N VAL A 69 3.17 4.99 -6.26
CA VAL A 69 1.76 5.20 -6.58
C VAL A 69 1.62 5.32 -8.08
N LEU A 70 0.76 4.50 -8.67
CA LEU A 70 0.36 4.65 -10.07
C LEU A 70 -0.74 5.72 -10.13
N VAL A 71 -0.53 6.74 -10.95
CA VAL A 71 -1.43 7.90 -11.03
C VAL A 71 -1.89 8.09 -12.47
N GLY A 72 -3.17 7.88 -12.73
CA GLY A 72 -3.78 8.23 -14.01
C GLY A 72 -3.98 9.76 -14.15
N PRO A 73 -4.19 10.27 -15.38
CA PRO A 73 -4.44 11.70 -15.61
C PRO A 73 -5.62 12.27 -14.78
N GLU A 74 -6.69 11.50 -14.64
CA GLU A 74 -7.90 11.90 -13.89
C GLU A 74 -7.67 11.90 -12.37
N GLU A 75 -6.73 11.10 -11.88
CA GLU A 75 -6.44 10.94 -10.45
C GLU A 75 -5.41 11.95 -9.93
N MET A 76 -4.76 12.69 -10.83
CA MET A 76 -3.71 13.65 -10.53
C MET A 76 -4.15 14.71 -9.50
N GLY A 77 -5.42 15.15 -9.57
CA GLY A 77 -5.98 16.09 -8.60
C GLY A 77 -6.03 15.53 -7.17
N SER A 78 -6.45 14.27 -7.02
CA SER A 78 -6.50 13.57 -5.74
C SER A 78 -5.09 13.30 -5.19
N TYR A 79 -4.18 12.87 -6.07
CA TYR A 79 -2.78 12.63 -5.71
C TYR A 79 -2.10 13.90 -5.18
N LYS A 80 -2.26 15.04 -5.88
CA LYS A 80 -1.69 16.33 -5.45
C LYS A 80 -2.22 16.78 -4.09
N LYS A 81 -3.50 16.53 -3.79
CA LYS A 81 -4.09 16.84 -2.47
C LYS A 81 -3.39 16.05 -1.36
N ILE A 82 -3.14 14.75 -1.58
CA ILE A 82 -2.46 13.89 -0.62
C ILE A 82 -1.01 14.33 -0.43
N MET A 83 -0.28 14.60 -1.51
CA MET A 83 1.12 15.02 -1.42
C MET A 83 1.29 16.39 -0.77
N LYS A 84 0.34 17.31 -1.02
CA LYS A 84 0.32 18.59 -0.31
C LYS A 84 0.09 18.39 1.19
N ALA A 85 -0.83 17.52 1.58
CA ALA A 85 -1.09 17.20 2.98
C ALA A 85 0.10 16.48 3.65
N LEU A 86 0.81 15.63 2.91
CA LEU A 86 2.00 14.93 3.38
C LEU A 86 3.19 15.89 3.62
N ASN A 87 3.40 16.86 2.72
CA ASN A 87 4.49 17.83 2.81
C ASN A 87 4.16 19.07 3.66
N GLY A 88 2.87 19.25 4.00
CA GLY A 88 2.34 20.42 4.69
C GLY A 88 1.85 20.15 6.11
N GLY A 89 2.28 19.03 6.73
CA GLY A 89 2.19 18.91 8.18
C GLY A 89 3.16 19.90 8.81
N GLU A 90 2.65 20.80 9.64
CA GLU A 90 3.46 21.57 10.60
C GLU A 90 4.34 20.64 11.46
#